data_AF-A0A7S3YE90-F1
#
_entry.id   AF-A0A7S3YE90-F1
#
_cell.length_a   1.000
_cell.length_b   1.000
_cell.length_c   1.000
_cell.angle_alpha   90.00
_cell.angle_beta   90.00
_cell.angle_gamma   90.00
#
_symmetry.space_group_name_H-M   'P 1'
#
loop_
_entity.id
_entity.type
_entity.pdbx_description
1 polymer ?
#
loop_
_entity_poly.entity_id
_entity_poly.type
_entity_poly.pdbx_seq_one_letter_code
_entity_poly.pdbx_strand_id
1 'polypeptide(L)'
;EALRAALPLARLAAHPADFKVRPIVGNPAVHRGRAQPYDPAALPFEDVPPAEVPRQSEARLEAFLTKIYRALSLGGTADPEGLKLHALGYLQRVATNPGVAYILVNSPPFLGLLLRVALLAESTRVRAESVQLLGLFVRYTKYLAPPLDLDDSSGSAGHGDGQGPLPPGGLAGTLVRLAAEEGEEDDGGEGAR
;
A
#
# COMPACT_ATOMS: atom_id res chain seq x y z
N GLU A 1 -28.31 42.51 -32.91
CA GLU A 1 -29.15 43.04 -31.80
C GLU A 1 -30.19 42.07 -31.21
N ALA A 2 -30.42 40.86 -31.74
CA ALA A 2 -31.54 40.00 -31.28
C ALA A 2 -31.18 38.87 -30.27
N LEU A 3 -30.00 38.86 -29.66
CA LEU A 3 -29.53 37.78 -28.76
C LEU A 3 -29.61 38.13 -27.26
N ARG A 4 -30.48 39.07 -26.90
CA ARG A 4 -30.69 39.52 -25.51
C ARG A 4 -32.13 39.36 -25.03
N ALA A 5 -32.92 38.50 -25.67
CA ALA A 5 -34.16 38.02 -25.06
C ALA A 5 -33.75 37.30 -23.77
N ALA A 6 -34.09 37.91 -22.63
CA ALA A 6 -33.69 37.47 -21.31
C ALA A 6 -34.13 36.01 -21.07
N LEU A 7 -33.19 35.08 -21.29
CA LEU A 7 -33.40 33.69 -20.92
C LEU A 7 -33.55 33.65 -19.39
N PRO A 8 -34.59 32.97 -18.87
CA PRO A 8 -34.76 32.83 -17.43
C PRO A 8 -33.49 32.25 -16.80
N LEU A 9 -33.04 32.78 -15.67
CA LEU A 9 -31.81 32.34 -14.97
C LEU A 9 -31.77 30.81 -14.76
N ALA A 10 -32.94 30.18 -14.57
CA ALA A 10 -33.11 28.73 -14.46
C ALA A 10 -32.61 27.94 -15.70
N ARG A 11 -32.60 28.55 -16.90
CA ARG A 11 -32.03 27.94 -18.13
C ARG A 11 -30.52 28.13 -18.27
N LEU A 12 -29.91 28.99 -17.45
CA LEU A 12 -28.46 29.15 -17.35
C LEU A 12 -27.86 28.31 -16.21
N ALA A 13 -28.70 27.84 -15.27
CA ALA A 13 -28.25 27.13 -14.07
C ALA A 13 -27.76 25.70 -14.33
N ALA A 14 -28.22 25.06 -15.41
CA ALA A 14 -27.83 23.70 -15.76
C ALA A 14 -27.88 23.53 -17.27
N HIS A 15 -26.71 23.29 -17.87
CA HIS A 15 -26.61 22.90 -19.27
C HIS A 15 -26.49 21.37 -19.36
N PRO A 16 -27.14 20.70 -20.33
CA PRO A 16 -27.03 19.24 -20.49
C PRO A 16 -25.59 18.71 -20.64
N ALA A 17 -24.63 19.57 -20.99
CA ALA A 17 -23.21 19.21 -21.02
C ALA A 17 -22.55 19.17 -19.64
N ASP A 18 -23.10 19.85 -18.63
CA ASP A 18 -22.57 19.84 -17.26
C ASP A 18 -22.67 18.45 -16.63
N PHE A 19 -23.64 17.65 -17.10
CA PHE A 19 -23.83 16.25 -16.71
C PHE A 19 -23.09 15.27 -17.63
N LYS A 20 -22.45 15.74 -18.71
CA LYS A 20 -21.65 14.90 -19.61
C LYS A 20 -20.22 14.84 -19.11
N VAL A 21 -20.00 13.98 -18.10
CA VAL A 21 -18.66 13.65 -17.65
C VAL A 21 -18.03 12.69 -18.66
N ARG A 22 -16.94 13.11 -19.31
CA ARG A 22 -16.07 12.21 -20.07
C ARG A 22 -14.86 11.87 -19.21
N PRO A 23 -14.41 10.60 -19.18
CA PRO A 23 -13.15 10.27 -18.53
C PRO A 23 -12.04 11.11 -19.15
N ILE A 24 -11.13 11.63 -18.31
CA ILE A 24 -9.95 12.39 -18.76
C ILE A 24 -8.94 11.38 -19.31
N VAL A 25 -9.20 10.86 -20.50
CA VAL A 25 -8.33 9.90 -21.18
C VAL A 25 -7.20 10.66 -21.86
N GLY A 26 -5.95 10.20 -21.70
CA GLY A 26 -4.80 10.75 -22.43
C GLY A 26 -4.13 11.97 -21.81
N ASN A 27 -4.53 12.43 -20.62
CA ASN A 27 -3.76 13.42 -19.88
C ASN A 27 -2.80 12.74 -18.88
N PRO A 28 -1.51 12.57 -19.19
CA PRO A 28 -0.57 11.93 -18.26
C PRO A 28 -0.42 12.69 -16.94
N ALA A 29 -0.76 13.98 -16.88
CA ALA A 29 -0.69 14.75 -15.64
C ALA A 29 -1.70 14.29 -14.59
N VAL A 30 -2.89 13.83 -14.98
CA VAL A 30 -3.89 13.31 -14.01
C VAL A 30 -3.57 11.89 -13.53
N HIS A 31 -2.60 11.22 -14.16
CA HIS A 31 -2.18 9.87 -13.81
C HIS A 31 -0.98 9.86 -12.83
N ARG A 32 -0.30 11.00 -12.68
CA ARG A 32 0.81 11.18 -11.74
C ARG A 32 0.23 11.44 -10.34
N GLY A 33 0.20 10.41 -9.50
CA GLY A 33 -0.03 10.62 -8.08
C GLY A 33 1.04 11.56 -7.53
N ARG A 34 0.66 12.51 -6.67
CA ARG A 34 1.63 13.34 -5.96
C ARG A 34 2.39 12.42 -5.01
N ALA A 35 3.66 12.18 -5.28
CA ALA A 35 4.51 11.42 -4.36
C ALA A 35 4.72 12.25 -3.08
N GLN A 36 4.55 11.64 -1.92
CA GLN A 36 4.90 12.26 -0.65
C GLN A 36 6.41 12.54 -0.65
N PRO A 37 6.85 13.77 -0.35
CA PRO A 37 8.26 14.02 -0.08
C PRO A 37 8.72 13.19 1.13
N TYR A 38 9.91 12.60 1.04
CA TYR A 38 10.58 11.97 2.17
C TYR A 38 11.95 12.61 2.36
N ASP A 39 12.45 12.58 3.60
CA ASP A 39 13.80 12.95 3.95
C ASP A 39 14.63 11.68 4.14
N PRO A 40 15.69 11.44 3.34
CA PRO A 40 16.60 10.31 3.52
C PRO A 40 17.20 10.21 4.92
N ALA A 41 17.48 11.35 5.57
CA ALA A 41 18.11 11.37 6.89
C ALA A 41 17.15 10.96 8.02
N ALA A 42 15.84 11.03 7.77
CA ALA A 42 14.80 10.65 8.72
C ALA A 42 14.39 9.17 8.60
N LEU A 43 14.97 8.42 7.64
CA LEU A 43 14.68 6.99 7.48
C LEU A 43 15.45 6.18 8.54
N PRO A 44 14.82 5.15 9.15
CA PRO A 44 15.50 4.24 10.07
C PRO A 44 16.36 3.19 9.36
N PHE A 45 16.58 3.36 8.06
CA PHE A 45 17.36 2.47 7.21
C PHE A 45 18.13 3.29 6.18
N GLU A 46 19.17 2.68 5.62
CA GLU A 46 19.97 3.27 4.54
C GLU A 46 19.10 3.56 3.31
N ASP A 47 19.10 4.82 2.86
CA ASP A 47 18.38 5.26 1.66
C ASP A 47 19.04 4.67 0.41
N VAL A 48 18.47 3.57 -0.10
CA VAL A 48 18.87 3.00 -1.38
C VAL A 48 18.17 3.78 -2.49
N PRO A 49 18.89 4.34 -3.48
CA PRO A 49 18.27 5.04 -4.59
C PRO A 49 17.22 4.16 -5.29
N PRO A 50 16.00 4.66 -5.59
CA PRO A 50 14.94 3.85 -6.20
C PRO A 50 15.33 3.13 -7.50
N ALA A 51 16.28 3.69 -8.26
CA ALA A 51 16.81 3.09 -9.48
C ALA A 51 17.72 1.86 -9.23
N GLU A 52 18.29 1.75 -8.03
CA GLU A 52 19.21 0.68 -7.63
C GLU A 52 18.49 -0.48 -6.94
N VAL A 53 17.34 -0.22 -6.30
CA VAL A 53 16.51 -1.25 -5.66
C VAL A 53 16.23 -2.48 -6.57
N PRO A 54 15.79 -2.33 -7.83
CA PRO A 54 15.56 -3.50 -8.70
C PRO A 54 16.83 -4.23 -9.13
N ARG A 55 18.02 -3.66 -8.90
CA ARG A 55 19.32 -4.26 -9.24
C ARG A 55 19.93 -5.06 -8.09
N GLN A 56 19.33 -4.97 -6.89
CA GLN A 56 19.75 -5.75 -5.73
C GLN A 56 19.51 -7.25 -5.98
N SER A 57 20.31 -8.09 -5.34
CA SER A 57 20.02 -9.53 -5.28
C SER A 57 18.75 -9.76 -4.46
N GLU A 58 18.08 -10.88 -4.71
CA GLU A 58 16.83 -11.25 -4.02
C GLU A 58 16.96 -11.18 -2.48
N ALA A 59 18.02 -11.77 -1.92
CA ALA A 59 18.28 -11.73 -0.48
C ALA A 59 18.49 -10.31 0.07
N ARG A 60 19.13 -9.41 -0.70
CA ARG A 60 19.31 -8.01 -0.30
C ARG A 60 18.02 -7.23 -0.38
N LEU A 61 17.21 -7.49 -1.41
CA LEU A 61 15.89 -6.90 -1.56
C LEU A 61 14.99 -7.33 -0.39
N GLU A 62 15.00 -8.59 -0.01
CA GLU A 62 14.23 -9.12 1.12
C GLU A 62 14.62 -8.46 2.45
N ALA A 63 15.93 -8.41 2.73
CA ALA A 63 16.45 -7.73 3.91
C ALA A 63 16.07 -6.24 3.92
N PHE A 64 16.07 -5.60 2.75
CA PHE A 64 15.67 -4.21 2.60
C PHE A 64 14.17 -4.00 2.84
N LEU A 65 13.32 -4.84 2.28
CA LEU A 65 11.87 -4.80 2.48
C LEU A 65 11.49 -5.06 3.94
N THR A 66 12.22 -5.93 4.63
CA THR A 66 12.07 -6.15 6.07
C THR A 66 12.33 -4.89 6.88
N LYS A 67 13.31 -4.06 6.50
CA LYS A 67 13.56 -2.77 7.15
C LYS A 67 12.40 -1.80 6.97
N ILE A 68 11.81 -1.76 5.77
CA ILE A 68 10.62 -0.94 5.49
C ILE A 68 9.42 -1.46 6.29
N TYR A 69 9.22 -2.77 6.33
CA TYR A 69 8.17 -3.41 7.14
C TYR A 69 8.28 -2.96 8.60
N ARG A 70 9.47 -3.08 9.19
CA ARG A 70 9.74 -2.64 10.57
C ARG A 70 9.48 -1.14 10.75
N ALA A 71 9.92 -0.30 9.81
CA ALA A 71 9.67 1.14 9.86
C ALA A 71 8.16 1.49 9.90
N LEU A 72 7.33 0.68 9.25
CA LEU A 72 5.88 0.86 9.23
C LEU A 72 5.16 0.21 10.42
N SER A 73 5.70 -0.88 10.97
CA SER A 73 5.14 -1.58 12.14
C SER A 73 5.49 -0.93 13.47
N LEU A 74 6.63 -0.24 13.57
CA LEU A 74 7.10 0.39 14.80
C LEU A 74 6.06 1.37 15.38
N GLY A 75 5.64 1.08 16.62
CA GLY A 75 5.02 2.01 17.55
C GLY A 75 5.95 2.15 18.76
N GLY A 76 6.39 3.36 19.10
CA GLY A 76 7.27 3.58 20.27
C GLY A 76 8.46 4.51 20.05
N THR A 77 8.69 5.02 18.83
CA THR A 77 9.66 6.10 18.60
C THR A 77 9.08 7.44 19.05
N ALA A 78 9.94 8.43 19.36
CA ALA A 78 9.51 9.76 19.79
C ALA A 78 8.66 10.52 18.75
N ASP A 79 8.86 10.21 17.45
CA ASP A 79 7.99 10.65 16.35
C ASP A 79 7.65 9.44 15.46
N PRO A 80 6.61 8.65 15.82
CA PRO A 80 6.22 7.47 15.08
C PRO A 80 5.43 7.82 13.80
N GLU A 81 4.84 9.01 13.73
CA GLU A 81 4.09 9.47 12.56
C GLU A 81 5.03 9.93 11.45
N GLY A 82 5.98 10.81 11.76
CA GLY A 82 6.93 11.35 10.79
C GLY A 82 7.76 10.25 10.13
N LEU A 83 8.24 9.28 10.93
CA LEU A 83 8.97 8.12 10.42
C LEU A 83 8.12 7.30 9.43
N LYS A 84 6.85 7.03 9.75
CA LYS A 84 5.93 6.32 8.85
C LYS A 84 5.70 7.10 7.57
N LEU A 85 5.51 8.41 7.64
CA LEU A 85 5.32 9.26 6.46
C LEU A 85 6.56 9.27 5.56
N HIS A 86 7.76 9.32 6.13
CA HIS A 86 9.00 9.24 5.36
C HIS A 86 9.20 7.86 4.73
N ALA A 87 8.93 6.78 5.48
CA ALA A 87 8.98 5.41 4.95
C ALA A 87 7.96 5.19 3.83
N LEU A 88 6.72 5.68 3.98
CA LEU A 88 5.68 5.63 2.95
C LEU A 88 6.07 6.45 1.71
N GLY A 89 6.62 7.65 1.90
CA GLY A 89 7.09 8.49 0.79
C GLY A 89 8.26 7.86 0.02
N TYR A 90 9.21 7.24 0.72
CA TYR A 90 10.27 6.45 0.11
C TYR A 90 9.70 5.28 -0.71
N LEU A 91 8.82 4.51 -0.08
CA LEU A 91 8.19 3.33 -0.67
C LEU A 91 7.37 3.68 -1.92
N GLN A 92 6.68 4.83 -1.94
CA GLN A 92 6.00 5.34 -3.13
C GLN A 92 6.97 5.56 -4.30
N ARG A 93 8.19 6.06 -4.05
CA ARG A 93 9.19 6.24 -5.12
C ARG A 93 9.70 4.90 -5.64
N VAL A 94 9.98 3.95 -4.74
CA VAL A 94 10.43 2.60 -5.12
C VAL A 94 9.34 1.85 -5.90
N ALA A 95 8.08 1.96 -5.48
CA ALA A 95 6.92 1.35 -6.12
C ALA A 95 6.56 1.95 -7.50
N THR A 96 7.27 2.98 -7.97
CA THR A 96 7.18 3.40 -9.37
C THR A 96 7.83 2.41 -10.33
N ASN A 97 8.75 1.57 -9.84
CA ASN A 97 9.31 0.49 -10.63
C ASN A 97 8.33 -0.70 -10.68
N PRO A 98 7.91 -1.15 -11.87
CA PRO A 98 6.91 -2.22 -12.01
C PRO A 98 7.39 -3.57 -11.46
N GLY A 99 8.70 -3.85 -11.54
CA GLY A 99 9.26 -5.10 -11.01
C GLY A 99 9.19 -5.16 -9.48
N VAL A 100 9.57 -4.06 -8.82
CA VAL A 100 9.50 -3.98 -7.35
C VAL A 100 8.04 -3.94 -6.87
N ALA A 101 7.19 -3.15 -7.52
CA ALA A 101 5.77 -3.09 -7.19
C ALA A 101 5.06 -4.45 -7.35
N TYR A 102 5.44 -5.23 -8.36
CA TYR A 102 4.94 -6.59 -8.55
C TYR A 102 5.35 -7.53 -7.41
N ILE A 103 6.60 -7.47 -6.94
CA ILE A 103 7.05 -8.29 -5.80
C ILE A 103 6.25 -7.91 -4.53
N LEU A 104 6.08 -6.61 -4.28
CA LEU A 104 5.38 -6.10 -3.10
C LEU A 104 3.90 -6.46 -3.08
N VAL A 105 3.21 -6.34 -4.23
CA VAL A 105 1.78 -6.64 -4.28
C VAL A 105 1.49 -8.14 -4.17
N ASN A 106 2.44 -9.00 -4.52
CA ASN A 106 2.33 -10.44 -4.33
C ASN A 106 2.89 -10.90 -2.96
N SER A 107 3.14 -9.97 -2.03
CA SER A 107 3.55 -10.27 -0.65
C SER A 107 2.37 -10.04 0.31
N PRO A 108 1.66 -11.10 0.73
CA PRO A 108 0.51 -10.98 1.64
C PRO A 108 0.84 -10.29 2.97
N PRO A 109 1.97 -10.55 3.66
CA PRO A 109 2.31 -9.85 4.90
C PRO A 109 2.49 -8.35 4.69
N PHE A 110 3.07 -7.95 3.56
CA PHE A 110 3.32 -6.54 3.26
C PHE A 110 2.01 -5.79 2.96
N LEU A 111 1.12 -6.38 2.16
CA LEU A 111 -0.20 -5.82 1.91
C LEU A 111 -1.06 -5.78 3.18
N GLY A 112 -1.00 -6.83 4.00
CA GLY A 112 -1.71 -6.90 5.28
C GLY A 112 -1.25 -5.80 6.23
N LEU A 113 0.06 -5.55 6.33
CA LEU A 113 0.61 -4.44 7.11
C LEU A 113 0.12 -3.08 6.58
N LEU A 114 0.19 -2.85 5.28
CA LEU A 114 -0.27 -1.58 4.70
C LEU A 114 -1.77 -1.35 4.88
N LEU A 115 -2.57 -2.39 4.78
CA LEU A 115 -4.00 -2.33 5.06
C LEU A 115 -4.26 -2.03 6.54
N ARG A 116 -3.51 -2.67 7.45
CA ARG A 116 -3.57 -2.40 8.88
C ARG A 116 -3.20 -0.95 9.20
N VAL A 117 -2.13 -0.42 8.60
CA VAL A 117 -1.72 0.98 8.75
C VAL A 117 -2.79 1.92 8.16
N ALA A 118 -3.38 1.58 7.02
CA ALA A 118 -4.45 2.37 6.41
C ALA A 118 -5.73 2.44 7.26
N LEU A 119 -6.06 1.36 7.97
CA LEU A 119 -7.28 1.26 8.78
C LEU A 119 -7.09 1.76 10.21
N LEU A 120 -5.95 1.44 10.84
CA LEU A 120 -5.73 1.62 12.28
C LEU A 120 -4.84 2.83 12.64
N ALA A 121 -4.16 3.46 11.68
CA ALA A 121 -3.33 4.62 12.02
C ALA A 121 -4.19 5.80 12.50
N GLU A 122 -3.78 6.42 13.61
CA GLU A 122 -4.46 7.60 14.18
C GLU A 122 -4.38 8.82 13.24
N SER A 123 -3.23 8.99 12.59
CA SER A 123 -3.03 10.06 11.62
C SER A 123 -3.78 9.81 10.32
N THR A 124 -4.71 10.71 10.00
CA THR A 124 -5.40 10.76 8.70
C THR A 124 -4.41 10.87 7.54
N ARG A 125 -3.26 11.53 7.74
CA ARG A 125 -2.24 11.64 6.71
C ARG A 125 -1.59 10.29 6.42
N VAL A 126 -1.18 9.56 7.45
CA VAL A 126 -0.61 8.20 7.30
C VAL A 126 -1.61 7.26 6.65
N ARG A 127 -2.89 7.33 7.03
CA ARG A 127 -3.96 6.55 6.39
C ARG A 127 -4.07 6.88 4.89
N ALA A 128 -4.16 8.16 4.55
CA ALA A 128 -4.28 8.60 3.16
C ALA A 128 -3.11 8.13 2.30
N GLU A 129 -1.87 8.28 2.79
CA GLU A 129 -0.67 7.83 2.06
C GLU A 129 -0.62 6.30 1.89
N SER A 130 -1.06 5.56 2.91
CA SER A 130 -1.13 4.09 2.85
C SER A 130 -2.16 3.62 1.83
N VAL A 131 -3.35 4.23 1.81
CA VAL A 131 -4.40 3.96 0.80
C VAL A 131 -3.91 4.34 -0.60
N GLN A 132 -3.21 5.47 -0.74
CA GLN A 132 -2.66 5.89 -2.02
C GLN A 132 -1.64 4.88 -2.57
N LEU A 133 -0.81 4.32 -1.69
CA LEU A 133 0.14 3.27 -2.05
C LEU A 133 -0.56 1.95 -2.41
N LEU A 134 -1.59 1.54 -1.66
CA LEU A 134 -2.42 0.38 -2.02
C LEU A 134 -3.05 0.55 -3.42
N GLY A 135 -3.58 1.74 -3.71
CA GLY A 135 -4.11 2.07 -5.04
C GLY A 135 -3.06 2.05 -6.15
N LEU A 136 -1.80 2.35 -5.83
CA LEU A 136 -0.68 2.18 -6.76
C LEU A 136 -0.42 0.70 -7.05
N PHE A 137 -0.41 -0.15 -6.02
CA PHE A 137 -0.16 -1.58 -6.17
C PHE A 137 -1.24 -2.32 -6.96
N VAL A 138 -2.51 -1.92 -6.83
CA VAL A 138 -3.61 -2.47 -7.64
C VAL A 138 -3.35 -2.30 -9.15
N ARG A 139 -2.56 -1.31 -9.58
CA ARG A 139 -2.20 -1.15 -11.00
C ARG A 139 -1.20 -2.18 -11.50
N TYR A 140 -0.47 -2.81 -10.58
CA TYR A 140 0.56 -3.80 -10.86
C TYR A 140 0.11 -5.23 -10.55
N THR A 141 -1.11 -5.42 -10.04
CA THR A 141 -1.70 -6.75 -9.91
C THR A 141 -2.04 -7.31 -11.29
N LYS A 142 -1.62 -8.54 -11.55
CA LYS A 142 -2.05 -9.30 -12.74
C LYS A 142 -3.25 -10.19 -12.45
N TYR A 143 -3.39 -10.59 -11.19
CA TYR A 143 -4.45 -11.45 -10.69
C TYR A 143 -4.99 -10.80 -9.43
N LEU A 144 -6.29 -10.50 -9.40
CA LEU A 144 -6.98 -10.30 -8.13
C LEU A 144 -7.37 -11.69 -7.64
N ALA A 145 -6.88 -12.07 -6.46
CA ALA A 145 -7.45 -13.21 -5.75
C ALA A 145 -8.95 -12.95 -5.52
N PRO A 146 -9.79 -14.00 -5.39
CA PRO A 146 -11.19 -13.84 -5.03
C PRO A 146 -11.33 -12.99 -3.75
N PRO A 147 -12.51 -12.37 -3.53
CA PRO A 147 -12.75 -11.48 -2.40
C PRO A 147 -12.21 -12.11 -1.11
N LEU A 148 -11.52 -11.32 -0.29
CA LEU A 148 -11.27 -11.74 1.08
C LEU A 148 -12.64 -11.93 1.71
N ASP A 149 -12.98 -13.16 2.09
CA ASP A 149 -14.19 -13.45 2.83
C ASP A 149 -14.07 -12.73 4.18
N LEU A 150 -14.58 -11.50 4.23
CA LEU A 150 -14.62 -10.66 5.43
C LEU A 150 -15.68 -11.15 6.44
N ASP A 151 -16.44 -12.18 6.04
CA ASP A 151 -17.37 -12.92 6.87
C ASP A 151 -16.96 -14.41 6.84
N ASP A 152 -16.29 -14.90 7.88
CA ASP A 152 -16.50 -16.29 8.27
C ASP A 152 -16.26 -16.54 9.75
N SER A 153 -17.33 -16.31 10.51
CA SER A 153 -17.59 -17.01 11.76
C SER A 153 -18.15 -18.41 11.45
N SER A 154 -17.42 -19.28 10.75
CA SER A 154 -17.68 -20.72 10.75
C SER A 154 -16.59 -21.48 10.02
N GLY A 155 -15.89 -22.36 10.74
CA GLY A 155 -15.02 -23.34 10.11
C GLY A 155 -15.82 -24.36 9.29
N SER A 156 -15.38 -24.63 8.08
CA SER A 156 -15.58 -25.91 7.41
C SER A 156 -14.62 -26.07 6.23
N ALA A 157 -13.81 -27.12 6.29
CA ALA A 157 -12.87 -27.53 5.26
C ALA A 157 -13.56 -27.92 3.93
N GLY A 158 -12.87 -27.72 2.80
CA GLY A 158 -13.30 -28.18 1.49
C GLY A 158 -12.21 -28.07 0.41
N HIS A 159 -11.64 -29.21 0.06
CA HIS A 159 -10.58 -29.51 -0.91
C HIS A 159 -11.00 -29.29 -2.39
N GLY A 160 -10.07 -28.92 -3.30
CA GLY A 160 -10.27 -29.15 -4.75
C GLY A 160 -9.49 -28.28 -5.76
N ASP A 161 -8.21 -28.63 -5.95
CA ASP A 161 -7.40 -28.63 -7.20
C ASP A 161 -7.59 -27.61 -8.34
N GLY A 162 -6.49 -26.89 -8.63
CA GLY A 162 -6.29 -26.08 -9.84
C GLY A 162 -4.86 -25.53 -9.95
N GLN A 163 -3.87 -26.44 -9.87
CA GLN A 163 -2.44 -26.11 -9.80
C GLN A 163 -1.83 -25.86 -11.19
N GLY A 164 -1.51 -24.60 -11.50
CA GLY A 164 -0.47 -24.22 -12.46
C GLY A 164 0.81 -23.83 -11.69
N PRO A 165 2.02 -23.95 -12.26
CA PRO A 165 3.25 -23.97 -11.48
C PRO A 165 3.51 -22.62 -10.82
N LEU A 166 3.33 -22.57 -9.51
CA LEU A 166 3.95 -21.56 -8.65
C LEU A 166 5.47 -21.71 -8.79
N PRO A 167 6.23 -20.64 -9.08
CA PRO A 167 7.68 -20.70 -8.99
C PRO A 167 8.07 -21.08 -7.54
N PRO A 168 9.02 -21.99 -7.36
CA PRO A 168 9.34 -22.53 -6.05
C PRO A 168 10.15 -21.50 -5.26
N GLY A 169 9.69 -21.23 -4.03
CA GLY A 169 10.52 -20.78 -2.92
C GLY A 169 11.23 -19.44 -3.08
N GLY A 170 10.74 -18.42 -2.38
CA GLY A 170 11.47 -17.18 -2.15
C GLY A 170 10.55 -16.07 -1.70
N LEU A 171 10.96 -15.30 -0.68
CA LEU A 171 10.35 -14.07 -0.19
C LEU A 171 9.05 -14.17 0.64
N ALA A 172 8.06 -14.98 0.23
CA ALA A 172 6.78 -15.03 0.96
C ALA A 172 6.90 -15.71 2.35
N GLY A 173 7.72 -16.76 2.46
CA GLY A 173 7.86 -17.54 3.70
C GLY A 173 8.56 -16.80 4.84
N THR A 174 9.50 -15.90 4.53
CA THR A 174 10.31 -15.21 5.55
C THR A 174 9.56 -14.02 6.17
N LEU A 175 8.79 -13.28 5.36
CA LEU A 175 7.95 -12.19 5.87
C LEU A 175 6.80 -12.71 6.74
N VAL A 176 6.24 -13.89 6.43
CA VAL A 176 5.27 -14.58 7.29
C VAL A 176 5.90 -14.96 8.63
N ARG A 177 7.18 -15.37 8.64
CA ARG A 177 7.89 -15.76 9.85
C ARG A 177 8.15 -14.59 10.81
N LEU A 178 8.43 -13.40 10.27
CA LEU A 178 8.59 -12.17 11.07
C LEU A 178 7.29 -11.64 11.67
N ALA A 179 6.14 -11.89 11.05
CA ALA A 179 4.83 -11.55 11.62
C ALA A 179 4.41 -12.52 12.74
N ALA A 180 4.93 -13.75 12.73
CA ALA A 180 4.66 -14.75 13.77
C ALA A 180 5.48 -14.50 15.06
N GLU A 181 6.66 -13.87 14.95
CA GLU A 181 7.53 -13.57 16.11
C GLU A 181 7.08 -12.34 16.92
N GLU A 182 6.09 -11.55 16.46
CA GLU A 182 5.47 -10.47 17.25
C GLU A 182 4.27 -10.96 18.11
N GLY A 183 3.99 -12.26 18.14
CA GLY A 183 2.86 -12.86 18.88
C GLY A 183 3.24 -13.65 20.14
N GLU A 184 4.52 -13.69 20.52
CA GLU A 184 5.01 -14.59 21.56
C GLU A 184 5.98 -13.86 22.52
N GLU A 185 5.51 -12.76 23.11
CA GLU A 185 6.10 -12.20 24.33
C GLU A 185 4.98 -11.90 25.36
N ASP A 186 5.14 -12.52 26.52
CA ASP A 186 4.56 -12.20 27.84
C ASP A 186 3.23 -12.86 28.27
N ASP A 187 3.30 -14.14 28.63
CA ASP A 187 2.57 -14.67 29.80
C ASP A 187 3.48 -15.61 30.59
N GLY A 188 4.34 -15.02 31.43
CA GLY A 188 5.39 -15.75 32.11
C GLY A 188 5.89 -15.04 33.37
N GLY A 189 5.00 -14.76 34.32
CA GLY A 189 5.48 -14.26 35.61
C GLY A 189 4.42 -13.95 36.66
N GLU A 190 3.83 -14.96 37.29
CA GLU A 190 3.49 -14.83 38.71
C GLU A 190 3.76 -16.14 39.46
N GLY A 191 5.01 -16.26 39.91
CA GLY A 191 5.46 -17.29 40.84
C GLY A 191 5.28 -16.83 42.28
N ALA A 192 4.57 -17.67 43.04
CA ALA A 192 4.74 -17.96 44.45
C ALA A 192 5.74 -17.10 45.26
N ARG A 193 5.22 -16.37 46.26
CA ARG A 193 5.57 -16.50 47.69
C ARG A 193 4.64 -15.67 48.56
#